data_AF-A0A7S3M5Q8-F1
#
_entry.id   AF-A0A7S3M5Q8-F1
#
_cell.length_a   1.000
_cell.length_b   1.000
_cell.length_c   1.000
_cell.angle_alpha   90.00
_cell.angle_beta   90.00
_cell.angle_gamma   90.00
#
_symmetry.space_group_name_H-M   'P 1'
#
loop_
_entity.id
_entity.type
_entity.pdbx_description
1 polymer ?
#
loop_
_entity_poly.entity_id
_entity_poly.type
_entity_poly.pdbx_seq_one_letter_code
_entity_poly.pdbx_strand_id
1 'polypeptide(L)'
;QMKELENELAALAKEQAVMDKIRQETHADYETAKVDLELGLSGVRNAVGVLRDYYNGGSEDASFMQQPAMPEKHSKATGAGQSIIGILEVCENDFAKNLAKEETEEEDAQSSYDQMTQENKVTTVAKEQDAKYKVQESKSLDTTIAEVSADRGTSNTELAAVDEYNAKIKDRCVAKPETYEDREAKREAEIS
;
A
#
# COMPACT_ATOMS: atom_id res chain seq x y z
N GLN A 1 -11.79 -2.24 15.77
CA GLN A 1 -10.57 -1.56 16.28
C GLN A 1 -9.32 -2.46 16.22
N MET A 2 -8.97 -3.33 17.18
CA MET A 2 -7.70 -4.08 17.08
C MET A 2 -7.68 -5.09 15.92
N LYS A 3 -8.73 -5.92 15.83
CA LYS A 3 -8.96 -6.84 14.69
C LYS A 3 -9.05 -6.13 13.33
N GLU A 4 -9.47 -4.86 13.35
CA GLU A 4 -9.61 -4.04 12.15
C GLU A 4 -8.25 -3.55 11.66
N LEU A 5 -7.39 -3.08 12.58
CA LEU A 5 -5.99 -2.75 12.28
C LEU A 5 -5.22 -3.97 11.75
N GLU A 6 -5.40 -5.15 12.35
CA GLU A 6 -4.78 -6.38 11.85
C GLU A 6 -5.23 -6.72 10.43
N ASN A 7 -6.53 -6.58 10.14
CA ASN A 7 -7.07 -6.79 8.80
C ASN A 7 -6.51 -5.78 7.79
N GLU A 8 -6.41 -4.50 8.18
CA GLU A 8 -5.87 -3.44 7.33
C GLU A 8 -4.37 -3.64 7.04
N LEU A 9 -3.58 -4.06 8.03
CA LEU A 9 -2.17 -4.43 7.84
C LEU A 9 -2.04 -5.63 6.89
N ALA A 10 -2.89 -6.64 7.04
CA ALA A 10 -2.90 -7.79 6.13
C ALA A 10 -3.35 -7.40 4.71
N ALA A 11 -4.26 -6.45 4.57
CA ALA A 11 -4.69 -5.92 3.28
C ALA A 11 -3.54 -5.16 2.59
N LEU A 12 -2.87 -4.25 3.31
CA LEU A 12 -1.70 -3.52 2.80
C LEU A 12 -0.57 -4.47 2.36
N ALA A 13 -0.29 -5.50 3.14
CA ALA A 13 0.73 -6.49 2.78
C ALA A 13 0.38 -7.25 1.48
N LYS A 14 -0.91 -7.58 1.27
CA LYS A 14 -1.37 -8.22 0.02
C LYS A 14 -1.31 -7.26 -1.16
N GLU A 15 -1.72 -6.02 -0.96
CA GLU A 15 -1.68 -4.97 -1.98
C GLU A 15 -0.24 -4.74 -2.44
N GLN A 16 0.71 -4.60 -1.50
CA GLN A 16 2.13 -4.48 -1.82
C GLN A 16 2.62 -5.68 -2.63
N ALA A 17 2.30 -6.92 -2.23
CA ALA A 17 2.73 -8.11 -2.96
C ALA A 17 2.18 -8.15 -4.40
N VAL A 18 0.96 -7.65 -4.63
CA VAL A 18 0.38 -7.55 -5.98
C VAL A 18 1.10 -6.47 -6.79
N MET A 19 1.38 -5.31 -6.20
CA MET A 19 2.14 -4.25 -6.87
C MET A 19 3.55 -4.69 -7.24
N ASP A 20 4.26 -5.34 -6.32
CA ASP A 20 5.62 -5.87 -6.56
C ASP A 20 5.62 -6.85 -7.74
N LYS A 21 4.62 -7.73 -7.79
CA LYS A 21 4.46 -8.69 -8.87
C LYS A 21 4.18 -7.99 -10.21
N ILE A 22 3.22 -7.06 -10.23
CA ILE A 22 2.90 -6.30 -11.45
C ILE A 22 4.15 -5.56 -11.92
N ARG A 23 4.87 -4.88 -11.02
CA ARG A 23 6.08 -4.14 -11.37
C ARG A 23 7.15 -5.04 -11.98
N GLN A 24 7.38 -6.22 -11.42
CA GLN A 24 8.32 -7.20 -11.98
C GLN A 24 7.90 -7.63 -13.40
N GLU A 25 6.63 -7.98 -13.59
CA GLU A 25 6.10 -8.42 -14.88
C GLU A 25 6.20 -7.29 -15.93
N THR A 26 5.72 -6.09 -15.61
CA THR A 26 5.73 -4.95 -16.54
C THR A 26 7.14 -4.45 -16.84
N HIS A 27 8.08 -4.56 -15.89
CA HIS A 27 9.48 -4.16 -16.14
C HIS A 27 10.17 -5.13 -17.10
N ALA A 28 9.94 -6.44 -16.94
CA ALA A 28 10.48 -7.45 -17.85
C ALA A 28 9.93 -7.29 -19.28
N ASP A 29 8.63 -6.97 -19.41
CA ASP A 29 8.01 -6.69 -20.70
C ASP A 29 8.62 -5.43 -21.34
N TYR A 30 8.83 -4.37 -20.56
CA TYR A 30 9.50 -3.14 -21.02
C TYR A 30 10.94 -3.40 -21.47
N GLU A 31 11.75 -4.15 -20.71
CA GLU A 31 13.12 -4.46 -21.11
C GLU A 31 13.17 -5.18 -22.46
N THR A 32 12.24 -6.12 -22.67
CA THR A 32 12.11 -6.84 -23.94
C THR A 32 11.71 -5.89 -25.08
N ALA A 33 10.68 -5.07 -24.86
CA ALA A 33 10.20 -4.11 -25.85
C ALA A 33 11.28 -3.09 -26.22
N LYS A 34 12.01 -2.58 -25.23
CA LYS A 34 13.12 -1.64 -25.41
C LYS A 34 14.19 -2.22 -26.33
N VAL A 35 14.64 -3.45 -26.06
CA VAL A 35 15.66 -4.12 -26.88
C VAL A 35 15.19 -4.29 -28.32
N ASP A 36 13.94 -4.73 -28.52
CA ASP A 36 13.38 -4.93 -29.86
C ASP A 36 13.24 -3.60 -30.63
N LEU A 37 12.82 -2.54 -29.96
CA LEU A 37 12.69 -1.20 -30.54
C LEU A 37 14.06 -0.59 -30.90
N GLU A 38 15.07 -0.74 -30.03
CA GLU A 38 16.44 -0.28 -30.28
C GLU A 38 17.08 -1.05 -31.45
N LEU A 39 16.90 -2.37 -31.49
CA LEU A 39 17.39 -3.21 -32.58
C LEU A 39 16.71 -2.85 -33.91
N GLY A 40 15.39 -2.69 -33.89
CA GLY A 40 14.60 -2.25 -35.05
C GLY A 40 15.06 -0.89 -35.57
N LEU A 41 15.24 0.08 -34.67
CA LEU A 41 15.71 1.42 -35.01
C LEU A 41 17.10 1.40 -35.65
N SER A 42 18.04 0.65 -35.06
CA SER A 42 19.40 0.48 -35.60
C SER A 42 19.36 -0.19 -36.98
N GLY A 43 18.58 -1.26 -37.13
CA GLY A 43 18.40 -1.97 -38.40
C GLY A 43 17.85 -1.08 -39.51
N VAL A 44 16.81 -0.30 -39.22
CA VAL A 44 16.20 0.63 -40.18
C VAL A 44 17.19 1.74 -40.56
N ARG A 45 17.91 2.33 -39.60
CA ARG A 45 18.94 3.34 -39.87
C ARG A 45 20.04 2.82 -40.79
N ASN A 46 20.53 1.61 -40.54
CA ASN A 46 21.52 0.97 -41.40
C ASN A 46 20.98 0.75 -42.82
N ALA A 47 19.74 0.26 -42.95
CA ALA A 47 19.11 0.05 -44.26
C ALA A 47 18.93 1.37 -45.03
N VAL A 48 18.45 2.42 -44.37
CA VAL A 48 18.33 3.77 -44.97
C VAL A 48 19.70 4.29 -45.43
N GLY A 49 20.74 4.13 -44.60
CA GLY A 49 22.11 4.50 -44.96
C GLY A 49 22.60 3.82 -46.24
N VAL A 50 22.53 2.48 -46.27
CA VAL A 50 22.94 1.69 -47.45
C VAL A 50 22.14 2.06 -48.71
N LEU A 51 20.83 2.26 -48.58
CA LEU A 51 19.97 2.63 -49.71
C LEU A 51 20.28 4.05 -50.21
N ARG A 52 20.50 5.02 -49.31
CA ARG A 52 20.91 6.37 -49.69
C ARG A 52 22.27 6.34 -50.40
N ASP A 53 23.25 5.60 -49.89
CA ASP A 53 24.56 5.47 -50.55
C ASP A 53 24.42 4.85 -51.96
N TYR A 54 23.58 3.82 -52.11
CA TYR A 54 23.36 3.18 -53.40
C TYR A 54 22.62 4.06 -54.41
N TYR A 55 21.56 4.75 -53.99
CA TYR A 55 20.71 5.55 -54.89
C TYR A 55 21.21 6.98 -55.09
N ASN A 56 21.87 7.59 -54.09
CA ASN A 56 22.38 8.96 -54.15
C ASN A 56 23.89 9.04 -54.40
N GLY A 57 24.68 7.99 -54.13
CA GLY A 57 26.13 7.92 -54.39
C GLY A 57 26.50 7.77 -55.87
N GLY A 58 25.63 8.22 -56.78
CA GLY A 58 25.84 8.17 -58.23
C GLY A 58 25.43 9.45 -58.92
N SER A 59 25.91 10.60 -58.44
CA SER A 59 25.93 11.83 -59.23
C SER A 59 27.21 11.87 -60.08
N GLU A 60 27.03 11.55 -61.36
CA GLU A 60 27.55 12.35 -62.49
C GLU A 60 29.03 12.33 -62.92
N ASP A 61 29.87 11.33 -62.63
CA ASP A 61 31.25 11.33 -63.17
C ASP A 61 31.75 10.01 -63.79
N ALA A 62 30.93 9.37 -64.62
CA ALA A 62 31.35 8.20 -65.42
C ALA A 62 31.17 8.40 -66.95
N SER A 63 31.02 9.65 -67.41
CA SER A 63 30.77 9.96 -68.83
C SER A 63 32.05 10.10 -69.69
N PHE A 64 33.26 9.81 -69.18
CA PHE A 64 34.51 10.09 -69.90
C PHE A 64 35.51 8.93 -70.03
N MET A 65 35.11 7.66 -69.90
CA MET A 65 36.01 6.53 -70.20
C MET A 65 35.44 5.59 -71.25
N GLN A 66 36.07 5.63 -72.43
CA GLN A 66 35.80 4.77 -73.57
C GLN A 66 36.36 3.36 -73.27
N GLN A 67 35.53 2.48 -72.68
CA GLN A 67 35.81 1.05 -72.55
C GLN A 67 34.58 0.23 -72.99
N PRO A 68 34.76 -1.04 -73.43
CA PRO A 68 33.66 -1.86 -73.95
C PRO A 68 32.57 -2.08 -72.89
N ALA A 69 31.34 -2.25 -73.35
CA ALA A 69 30.14 -2.32 -72.51
C ALA A 69 30.30 -3.32 -71.35
N MET A 70 30.14 -2.81 -70.12
CA MET A 70 30.03 -3.61 -68.90
C MET A 70 28.86 -4.60 -69.03
N PRO A 71 28.91 -5.80 -68.42
CA PRO A 71 27.75 -6.69 -68.34
C PRO A 71 26.57 -5.94 -67.73
N GLU A 72 25.32 -6.24 -68.14
CA GLU A 72 24.13 -5.57 -67.62
C GLU A 72 24.09 -5.62 -66.09
N LYS A 73 24.52 -4.52 -65.45
CA LYS A 73 24.23 -4.26 -64.06
C LYS A 73 22.80 -3.74 -63.99
N HIS A 74 22.04 -4.19 -63.01
CA HIS A 74 20.70 -3.70 -62.72
C HIS A 74 20.67 -2.17 -62.78
N SER A 75 19.83 -1.61 -63.65
CA SER A 75 19.62 -0.16 -63.74
C SER A 75 18.98 0.34 -62.46
N LYS A 76 19.49 1.44 -61.88
CA LYS A 76 18.91 2.04 -60.67
C LYS A 76 17.46 2.48 -60.96
N ALA A 77 16.49 1.83 -60.32
CA ALA A 77 15.09 2.25 -60.36
C ALA A 77 14.87 3.42 -59.38
N THR A 78 15.49 4.58 -59.66
CA THR A 78 15.61 5.71 -58.73
C THR A 78 14.27 6.13 -58.11
N GLY A 79 13.17 6.15 -58.89
CA GLY A 79 11.85 6.49 -58.36
C GLY A 79 11.29 5.50 -57.33
N ALA A 80 11.46 4.19 -57.55
CA ALA A 80 11.04 3.16 -56.60
C ALA A 80 11.95 3.14 -55.36
N GLY A 81 13.26 3.36 -55.54
CA GLY A 81 14.24 3.43 -54.45
C GLY A 81 13.97 4.56 -53.45
N GLN A 82 13.64 5.76 -53.94
CA GLN A 82 13.29 6.89 -53.08
C GLN A 82 11.99 6.65 -52.30
N SER A 83 11.00 5.96 -52.89
CA SER A 83 9.77 5.58 -52.18
C SER A 83 10.05 4.59 -51.04
N ILE A 84 10.96 3.63 -51.23
CA ILE A 84 11.34 2.65 -50.20
C ILE A 84 12.09 3.34 -49.05
N ILE A 85 13.02 4.25 -49.37
CA ILE A 85 13.72 5.07 -48.38
C ILE A 85 12.71 5.86 -47.55
N GLY A 86 11.74 6.54 -48.19
CA GLY A 86 10.71 7.29 -47.48
C GLY A 86 9.85 6.43 -46.55
N ILE A 87 9.50 5.20 -46.93
CA ILE A 87 8.78 4.28 -46.04
C ILE A 87 9.66 3.90 -44.83
N LEU A 88 10.94 3.59 -45.05
CA LEU A 88 11.86 3.25 -43.97
C LEU A 88 12.10 4.41 -43.01
N GLU A 89 12.14 5.65 -43.50
CA GLU A 89 12.23 6.85 -42.66
C GLU A 89 10.98 7.06 -41.78
N VAL A 90 9.79 6.73 -42.30
CA VAL A 90 8.56 6.70 -41.50
C VAL A 90 8.65 5.62 -40.41
N CYS A 91 9.09 4.41 -40.77
CA CYS A 91 9.32 3.35 -39.79
C CYS A 91 10.35 3.74 -38.73
N GLU A 92 11.46 4.40 -39.11
CA GLU A 92 12.46 4.92 -38.18
C GLU A 92 11.83 5.89 -37.17
N ASN A 93 11.01 6.82 -37.67
CA ASN A 93 10.32 7.79 -36.83
C ASN A 93 9.34 7.12 -35.86
N ASP A 94 8.62 6.10 -36.32
CA ASP A 94 7.68 5.33 -35.50
C ASP A 94 8.42 4.53 -34.42
N PHE A 95 9.53 3.85 -34.75
CA PHE A 95 10.36 3.16 -33.76
C PHE A 95 10.92 4.13 -32.71
N ALA A 96 11.44 5.28 -33.13
CA ALA A 96 11.97 6.29 -32.23
C ALA A 96 10.89 6.87 -31.29
N LYS A 97 9.69 7.13 -31.82
CA LYS A 97 8.54 7.60 -31.02
C LYS A 97 8.07 6.54 -30.03
N ASN A 98 7.96 5.28 -30.46
CA ASN A 98 7.53 4.20 -29.59
C ASN A 98 8.56 3.96 -28.48
N LEU A 99 9.86 3.99 -28.80
CA LEU A 99 10.91 3.85 -27.78
C LEU A 99 10.83 4.97 -26.74
N ALA A 100 10.76 6.23 -27.17
CA ALA A 100 10.64 7.35 -26.24
C ALA A 100 9.37 7.28 -25.38
N LYS A 101 8.26 6.79 -25.97
CA LYS A 101 7.01 6.60 -25.26
C LYS A 101 7.12 5.50 -24.20
N GLU A 102 7.66 4.34 -24.55
CA GLU A 102 7.87 3.21 -23.62
C GLU A 102 8.83 3.61 -22.48
N GLU A 103 9.91 4.34 -22.77
CA GLU A 103 10.82 4.85 -21.74
C GLU A 103 10.11 5.80 -20.77
N THR A 104 9.28 6.69 -21.29
CA THR A 104 8.50 7.63 -20.45
C THR A 104 7.47 6.88 -19.60
N GLU A 105 6.73 5.94 -20.20
CA GLU A 105 5.73 5.13 -19.49
C GLU A 105 6.38 4.27 -18.40
N GLU A 106 7.59 3.75 -18.64
CA GLU A 106 8.34 3.00 -17.62
C GLU A 106 8.82 3.90 -16.48
N GLU A 107 9.37 5.08 -16.78
CA GLU A 107 9.80 6.03 -15.76
C GLU A 107 8.63 6.47 -14.87
N ASP A 108 7.49 6.79 -15.46
CA ASP A 108 6.27 7.14 -14.74
C ASP A 108 5.76 5.98 -13.87
N ALA A 109 5.76 4.75 -14.42
CA ALA A 109 5.33 3.56 -13.70
C ALA A 109 6.27 3.22 -12.53
N GLN A 110 7.59 3.36 -12.72
CA GLN A 110 8.58 3.17 -11.67
C GLN A 110 8.43 4.22 -10.56
N SER A 111 8.28 5.49 -10.93
CA SER A 111 8.07 6.60 -9.99
C SER A 111 6.80 6.40 -9.16
N SER A 112 5.69 6.04 -9.80
CA SER A 112 4.41 5.77 -9.11
C SER A 112 4.51 4.57 -8.16
N TYR A 113 5.19 3.49 -8.58
CA TYR A 113 5.44 2.33 -7.74
C TYR A 113 6.29 2.69 -6.50
N ASP A 114 7.36 3.45 -6.68
CA ASP A 114 8.24 3.87 -5.58
C ASP A 114 7.50 4.75 -4.58
N GLN A 115 6.70 5.70 -5.08
CA GLN A 115 5.85 6.55 -4.24
C GLN A 115 4.86 5.70 -3.43
N MET A 116 4.08 4.86 -4.09
CA MET A 116 3.05 4.04 -3.42
C MET A 116 3.67 3.07 -2.41
N THR A 117 4.82 2.46 -2.75
CA THR A 117 5.54 1.56 -1.85
C THR A 117 6.03 2.29 -0.60
N GLN A 118 6.54 3.52 -0.76
CA GLN A 118 6.95 4.33 0.37
C GLN A 118 5.77 4.76 1.25
N GLU A 119 4.65 5.16 0.65
CA GLU A 119 3.40 5.49 1.36
C GLU A 119 2.85 4.29 2.14
N ASN A 120 2.85 3.10 1.53
CA ASN A 120 2.45 1.85 2.16
C ASN A 120 3.35 1.50 3.34
N LYS A 121 4.67 1.70 3.20
CA LYS A 121 5.63 1.47 4.29
C LYS A 121 5.38 2.39 5.48
N VAL A 122 5.16 3.68 5.24
CA VAL A 122 4.86 4.65 6.30
C VAL A 122 3.54 4.29 6.99
N THR A 123 2.50 4.00 6.21
CA THR A 123 1.19 3.59 6.72
C THR A 123 1.29 2.32 7.56
N THR A 124 2.04 1.32 7.09
CA THR A 124 2.26 0.06 7.81
C THR A 124 2.90 0.31 9.16
N VAL A 125 4.00 1.06 9.21
CA VAL A 125 4.69 1.39 10.48
C VAL A 125 3.78 2.13 11.44
N ALA A 126 2.99 3.10 10.95
CA ALA A 126 2.05 3.85 11.78
C ALA A 126 0.98 2.92 12.39
N LYS A 127 0.39 2.03 11.58
CA LYS A 127 -0.63 1.08 12.03
C LYS A 127 -0.09 0.01 12.97
N GLU A 128 1.13 -0.47 12.75
CA GLU A 128 1.80 -1.39 13.67
C GLU A 128 2.03 -0.76 15.05
N GLN A 129 2.42 0.52 15.10
CA GLN A 129 2.56 1.22 16.37
C GLN A 129 1.21 1.44 17.06
N ASP A 130 0.17 1.85 16.33
CA ASP A 130 -1.18 2.00 16.89
C ASP A 130 -1.71 0.66 17.46
N ALA A 131 -1.51 -0.44 16.73
CA ALA A 131 -1.85 -1.78 17.21
C ALA A 131 -1.10 -2.12 18.51
N LYS A 132 0.20 -1.85 18.57
CA LYS A 132 1.02 -2.08 19.77
C LYS A 132 0.54 -1.26 20.97
N TYR A 133 0.27 0.03 20.79
CA TYR A 133 -0.22 0.89 21.86
C TYR A 133 -1.59 0.45 22.37
N LYS A 134 -2.52 0.13 21.47
CA LYS A 134 -3.85 -0.36 21.85
C LYS A 134 -3.80 -1.70 22.59
N VAL A 135 -2.89 -2.60 22.22
CA VAL A 135 -2.65 -3.85 22.97
C VAL A 135 -2.16 -3.56 24.38
N GLN A 136 -1.25 -2.61 24.55
CA GLN A 136 -0.74 -2.24 25.87
C GLN A 136 -1.82 -1.58 26.72
N GLU A 137 -2.59 -0.66 26.14
CA GLU A 137 -3.72 0.01 26.80
C GLU A 137 -4.78 -0.99 27.25
N SER A 138 -5.17 -1.92 26.37
CA SER A 138 -6.14 -2.98 26.71
C SER A 138 -5.68 -3.79 27.93
N LYS A 139 -4.41 -4.20 27.97
CA LYS A 139 -3.86 -4.96 29.11
C LYS A 139 -3.84 -4.13 30.40
N SER A 140 -3.53 -2.84 30.29
CA SER A 140 -3.54 -1.93 31.44
C SER A 140 -4.96 -1.78 31.99
N LEU A 141 -5.94 -1.55 31.11
CA LEU A 141 -7.35 -1.43 31.49
C LEU A 141 -7.88 -2.74 32.10
N ASP A 142 -7.52 -3.89 31.54
CA ASP A 142 -7.90 -5.20 32.11
C ASP A 142 -7.37 -5.37 33.54
N THR A 143 -6.14 -4.91 33.80
CA THR A 143 -5.53 -4.93 35.13
C THR A 143 -6.27 -4.00 36.09
N THR A 144 -6.54 -2.76 35.67
CA THR A 144 -7.30 -1.79 36.48
C THR A 144 -8.72 -2.28 36.77
N ILE A 145 -9.39 -2.91 35.80
CA ILE A 145 -10.72 -3.51 36.00
C ILE A 145 -10.66 -4.61 37.06
N ALA A 146 -9.64 -5.47 37.03
CA ALA A 146 -9.46 -6.52 38.01
C ALA A 146 -9.24 -5.96 39.42
N GLU A 147 -8.35 -4.96 39.55
CA GLU A 147 -8.06 -4.26 40.82
C GLU A 147 -9.31 -3.60 41.40
N VAL A 148 -9.98 -2.75 40.63
CA VAL A 148 -11.20 -2.04 41.07
C VAL A 148 -12.33 -3.00 41.40
N SER A 149 -12.44 -4.12 40.66
CA SER A 149 -13.44 -5.15 40.95
C SER A 149 -13.17 -5.86 42.28
N ALA A 150 -11.91 -6.13 42.59
CA ALA A 150 -11.49 -6.71 43.87
C ALA A 150 -11.74 -5.74 45.02
N ASP A 151 -11.33 -4.48 44.89
CA ASP A 151 -11.54 -3.42 45.88
C ASP A 151 -13.02 -3.24 46.17
N ARG A 152 -13.86 -3.20 45.13
CA ARG A 152 -15.33 -3.14 45.30
C ARG A 152 -15.85 -4.33 46.09
N GLY A 153 -15.33 -5.53 45.86
CA GLY A 153 -15.68 -6.73 46.62
C GLY A 153 -15.35 -6.59 48.11
N THR A 154 -14.16 -6.10 48.41
CA THR A 154 -13.71 -5.82 49.78
C THR A 154 -14.57 -4.74 50.44
N SER A 155 -14.76 -3.58 49.81
CA SER A 155 -15.58 -2.50 50.35
C SER A 155 -17.03 -2.91 50.59
N ASN A 156 -17.62 -3.73 49.73
CA ASN A 156 -18.96 -4.28 49.96
C ASN A 156 -19.01 -5.20 51.19
N THR A 157 -17.96 -5.97 51.42
CA THR A 157 -17.84 -6.85 52.60
C THR A 157 -17.73 -6.01 53.88
N GLU A 158 -16.90 -4.97 53.85
CA GLU A 158 -16.75 -4.02 54.96
C GLU A 158 -18.06 -3.27 55.25
N LEU A 159 -18.74 -2.78 54.21
CA LEU A 159 -20.03 -2.11 54.33
C LEU A 159 -21.07 -3.02 54.99
N ALA A 160 -21.17 -4.28 54.57
CA ALA A 160 -22.08 -5.25 55.17
C ALA A 160 -21.77 -5.48 56.66
N ALA A 161 -20.49 -5.56 57.04
CA ALA A 161 -20.09 -5.69 58.43
C ALA A 161 -20.43 -4.45 59.28
N VAL A 162 -20.25 -3.24 58.73
CA VAL A 162 -20.63 -1.98 59.38
C VAL A 162 -22.14 -1.89 59.56
N ASP A 163 -22.92 -2.26 58.55
CA ASP A 163 -24.38 -2.26 58.62
C ASP A 163 -24.90 -3.25 59.68
N GLU A 164 -24.29 -4.44 59.76
CA GLU A 164 -24.61 -5.42 60.82
C GLU A 164 -24.28 -4.87 62.21
N TYR A 165 -23.11 -4.25 62.38
CA TYR A 165 -22.73 -3.63 63.64
C TYR A 165 -23.66 -2.47 64.04
N ASN A 166 -24.04 -1.63 63.07
CA ASN A 166 -24.97 -0.53 63.27
C ASN A 166 -26.36 -1.03 63.72
N ALA A 167 -26.85 -2.12 63.12
CA ALA A 167 -28.10 -2.75 63.55
C ALA A 167 -28.05 -3.18 65.03
N LYS A 168 -26.94 -3.81 65.47
CA LYS A 168 -26.74 -4.19 66.87
C LYS A 168 -26.71 -2.98 67.82
N ILE A 169 -26.10 -1.86 67.42
CA ILE A 169 -26.13 -0.62 68.22
C ILE A 169 -27.56 -0.08 68.31
N LYS A 170 -28.28 -0.02 67.20
CA LYS A 170 -29.67 0.47 67.19
C LYS A 170 -30.55 -0.35 68.14
N ASP A 171 -30.44 -1.67 68.11
CA ASP A 171 -31.20 -2.55 69.03
C ASP A 171 -30.87 -2.31 70.51
N ARG A 172 -29.63 -1.95 70.84
CA ARG A 172 -29.19 -1.72 72.22
C ARG A 172 -29.49 -0.31 72.73
N CYS A 173 -29.42 0.69 71.86
CA CYS A 173 -29.34 2.10 72.25
C CYS A 173 -30.57 2.92 71.84
N VAL A 174 -31.37 2.47 70.88
CA VAL A 174 -32.63 3.14 70.52
C VAL A 174 -33.72 2.56 71.41
N ALA A 175 -34.28 3.38 72.30
CA ALA A 175 -35.33 2.95 73.20
C ALA A 175 -36.52 2.38 72.42
N LYS A 176 -36.84 1.10 72.65
CA LYS A 176 -38.13 0.55 72.21
C LYS A 176 -39.21 1.17 73.10
N PRO A 177 -40.26 1.78 72.52
CA PRO A 177 -41.34 2.31 73.32
C PRO A 177 -41.97 1.16 74.12
N GLU A 178 -41.95 1.26 75.45
CA GLU A 178 -42.67 0.31 76.31
C GLU A 178 -44.17 0.42 76.01
N THR A 179 -44.85 -0.72 75.96
CA THR A 179 -46.30 -0.75 75.83
C THR A 179 -46.94 -0.14 77.08
N TYR A 180 -48.17 0.35 76.95
CA TYR A 180 -48.90 0.89 78.10
C TYR A 180 -49.05 -0.16 79.21
N GLU A 181 -49.31 -1.41 78.81
CA GLU A 181 -49.51 -2.57 79.69
C GLU A 181 -48.24 -2.90 80.49
N ASP A 182 -47.06 -2.90 79.86
CA ASP A 182 -45.78 -3.16 80.54
C ASP A 182 -45.44 -2.07 81.57
N ARG A 183 -45.80 -0.81 81.27
CA ARG A 183 -45.60 0.33 82.18
C ARG A 183 -46.54 0.30 83.38
N GLU A 184 -47.77 -0.16 83.19
CA GLU A 184 -48.76 -0.27 84.26
C GLU A 184 -48.34 -1.37 85.24
N ALA A 185 -48.00 -2.56 84.73
CA ALA A 185 -47.55 -3.70 85.53
C ALA A 185 -46.30 -3.37 86.38
N LYS A 186 -45.33 -2.62 85.84
CA LYS A 186 -44.16 -2.16 86.62
C LYS A 186 -44.54 -1.23 87.78
N ARG A 187 -45.46 -0.28 87.56
CA ARG A 187 -45.90 0.64 88.62
C ARG A 187 -46.63 -0.11 89.73
N GLU A 188 -47.46 -1.08 89.36
CA GLU A 188 -48.23 -1.85 90.33
C GLU A 188 -47.31 -2.72 91.21
N ALA A 189 -46.23 -3.28 90.63
CA ALA A 189 -45.20 -4.01 91.36
C ALA A 189 -44.30 -3.13 92.25
N GLU A 190 -44.11 -1.85 91.91
CA GLU A 190 -43.35 -0.90 92.77
C GLU A 190 -44.17 -0.39 93.96
N ILE A 191 -45.50 -0.49 93.91
CA ILE A 191 -46.42 0.00 94.94
C ILE A 191 -46.76 -1.09 95.97
N SER A 192 -46.55 -2.38 95.65
CA SER A 192 -46.77 -3.54 96.53
C SER A 192 -45.55 -3.90 97.38
#